data_AF-K2EF62-F1
#
_entry.id   AF-K2EF62-F1
#
_cell.length_a   1.000
_cell.length_b   1.000
_cell.length_c   1.000
_cell.angle_alpha   90.00
_cell.angle_beta   90.00
_cell.angle_gamma   90.00
#
_symmetry.space_group_name_H-M   'P 1'
#
loop_
_entity.id
_entity.type
_entity.pdbx_description
1 polymer ?
#
loop_
_entity_poly.entity_id
_entity_poly.type
_entity_poly.pdbx_seq_one_letter_code
_entity_poly.pdbx_strand_id
1 'polypeptide(L)'
;MEEKLQATQKSPSCAKIALFRSLFRGREDLYPCRFESKKTGKSGYSPACGNEWVRGICEKPKIKCSECRHRKLLPVVYDAVRWHLSGHDDFGKDFVMGIYPMLLNETCFFLAADFDKSSWEEDARAFLKTCRGLNLPAALERSRSGKGAHVWLFFAEAIPAILARKLGCHILIETMEHRPDVGLDSYDRFFPNQDTLPQGGFGNLIALPLQKKARDLGNSVFVNEDLIAYEDQWAFLSSLSKTTRQEAETIVHRAEGKGRIVGTHLRVVNEEDDVTPWNRQFAPSKILLPSADLPESLEIIVGNEIYIPKNGLPPGLRNRLIRLAAFPNPEFYKAQAMRLPTHEKPRMIACIADYPDHIGLPRGCLEDVYHLFSELKIKLTIRDELQPGIPLDTKFLGELRGEQKTAAATMLKTNFGVLSATTAFGKTVIGAWLISKRKVNALILVHRKQLQEQWIERLSTFLELPKNAIGRIGGGRKKPTGLIDVAVIQSLVRTRVLWMRPSPNMAI
;
A
#
# COMPACT_ATOMS: atom_id res chain seq x y z
N MET A 1 -37.10 7.55 -13.42
CA MET A 1 -37.04 8.66 -12.45
C MET A 1 -37.22 8.04 -11.07
N GLU A 2 -36.12 7.71 -10.36
CA GLU A 2 -36.23 7.29 -8.95
C GLU A 2 -36.74 8.51 -8.16
N GLU A 3 -37.86 8.36 -7.46
CA GLU A 3 -38.41 9.41 -6.60
C GLU A 3 -37.39 9.71 -5.47
N LYS A 4 -36.92 10.96 -5.39
CA LYS A 4 -35.91 11.34 -4.40
C LYS A 4 -36.55 11.29 -3.02
N LEU A 5 -36.20 10.28 -2.23
CA LEU A 5 -36.65 10.15 -0.84
C LEU A 5 -36.18 11.36 -0.03
N GLN A 6 -37.11 12.02 0.66
CA GLN A 6 -36.82 13.17 1.52
C GLN A 6 -37.22 12.86 2.96
N ALA A 7 -36.32 13.15 3.89
CA ALA A 7 -36.58 13.05 5.32
C ALA A 7 -35.82 14.17 6.07
N THR A 8 -36.43 14.65 7.15
CA THR A 8 -35.82 15.58 8.11
C THR A 8 -35.81 14.92 9.49
N GLN A 9 -35.20 15.57 10.48
CA GLN A 9 -35.24 15.11 11.87
C GLN A 9 -36.67 14.99 12.41
N LYS A 10 -37.63 15.72 11.85
CA LYS A 10 -39.06 15.64 12.20
C LYS A 10 -39.83 14.55 11.45
N SER A 11 -39.26 13.98 10.40
CA SER A 11 -39.90 12.91 9.62
C SER A 11 -40.06 11.62 10.44
N PRO A 12 -41.06 10.77 10.12
CA PRO A 12 -41.27 9.50 10.79
C PRO A 12 -40.08 8.54 10.58
N SER A 13 -39.89 7.61 11.52
CA SER A 13 -38.77 6.65 11.48
C SER A 13 -38.74 5.82 10.20
N CYS A 14 -39.90 5.49 9.62
CA CYS A 14 -39.98 4.77 8.35
C CYS A 14 -39.34 5.54 7.19
N ALA A 15 -39.59 6.85 7.06
CA ALA A 15 -39.02 7.69 6.01
C ALA A 15 -37.49 7.82 6.18
N LYS A 16 -37.01 8.02 7.41
CA LYS A 16 -35.57 8.09 7.72
C LYS A 16 -34.84 6.79 7.38
N ILE A 17 -35.41 5.65 7.75
CA ILE A 17 -34.84 4.32 7.46
C ILE A 17 -34.87 4.05 5.95
N ALA A 18 -35.94 4.42 5.24
CA ALA A 18 -36.00 4.30 3.78
C ALA A 18 -34.91 5.12 3.10
N LEU A 19 -34.73 6.39 3.49
CA LEU A 19 -33.64 7.24 3.00
C LEU A 19 -32.27 6.62 3.30
N PHE A 20 -32.04 6.18 4.54
CA PHE A 20 -30.79 5.56 4.96
C PHE A 20 -30.45 4.33 4.09
N ARG A 21 -31.41 3.42 3.92
CA ARG A 21 -31.26 2.24 3.07
C ARG A 21 -31.09 2.60 1.60
N SER A 22 -31.53 3.77 1.15
CA SER A 22 -31.37 4.20 -0.24
C SER A 22 -29.95 4.66 -0.57
N LEU A 23 -29.19 5.10 0.44
CA LEU A 23 -27.83 5.59 0.31
C LEU A 23 -26.81 4.50 0.67
N PHE A 24 -26.96 3.87 1.83
CA PHE A 24 -26.05 2.82 2.30
C PHE A 24 -26.51 1.44 1.81
N ARG A 25 -26.51 1.26 0.48
CA ARG A 25 -26.87 0.00 -0.19
C ARG A 25 -25.65 -0.90 -0.36
N GLY A 26 -25.85 -2.20 -0.11
CA GLY A 26 -24.82 -3.23 -0.20
C GLY A 26 -25.48 -4.60 -0.26
N ARG A 27 -24.84 -5.63 0.29
CA ARG A 27 -25.45 -6.97 0.42
C ARG A 27 -26.73 -6.92 1.25
N GLU A 28 -27.83 -7.41 0.70
CA GLU A 28 -29.12 -7.47 1.39
C GLU A 28 -29.36 -8.83 2.06
N ASP A 29 -28.67 -9.87 1.64
CA ASP A 29 -28.79 -11.23 2.17
C ASP A 29 -28.03 -11.44 3.50
N LEU A 30 -27.16 -10.49 3.88
CA LEU A 30 -26.49 -10.50 5.18
C LEU A 30 -26.04 -9.11 5.63
N TYR A 31 -25.82 -8.96 6.94
CA TYR A 31 -25.10 -7.83 7.52
C TYR A 31 -24.16 -8.26 8.66
N PRO A 32 -23.04 -7.56 8.87
CA PRO A 32 -22.20 -7.76 10.03
C PRO A 32 -22.70 -6.97 11.25
N CYS A 33 -22.60 -7.60 12.42
CA CYS A 33 -22.80 -6.97 13.73
C CYS A 33 -21.47 -6.81 14.44
N ARG A 34 -21.29 -5.68 15.12
CA ARG A 34 -20.17 -5.50 16.05
C ARG A 34 -20.40 -6.38 17.27
N PHE A 35 -19.33 -7.04 17.72
CA PHE A 35 -19.28 -7.69 19.01
C PHE A 35 -18.13 -7.13 19.83
N GLU A 36 -18.25 -7.23 21.14
CA GLU A 36 -17.20 -6.96 22.10
C GLU A 36 -17.13 -8.10 23.09
N SER A 37 -15.96 -8.74 23.16
CA SER A 37 -15.74 -9.87 24.05
C SER A 37 -15.48 -9.36 25.46
N LYS A 38 -16.46 -9.55 26.37
CA LYS A 38 -16.29 -9.22 27.79
C LYS A 38 -15.11 -9.94 28.46
N LYS A 39 -14.68 -11.10 27.92
CA LYS A 39 -13.57 -11.89 28.46
C LYS A 39 -12.19 -11.37 28.04
N THR A 40 -12.08 -10.80 26.84
CA THR A 40 -10.77 -10.46 26.25
C THR A 40 -10.62 -8.97 25.91
N GLY A 41 -11.67 -8.17 26.08
CA GLY A 41 -11.72 -6.77 25.66
C GLY A 41 -11.63 -6.55 24.14
N LYS A 42 -11.50 -7.63 23.35
CA LYS A 42 -11.39 -7.52 21.89
C LYS A 42 -12.75 -7.21 21.28
N SER A 43 -12.76 -6.24 20.37
CA SER A 43 -13.93 -5.90 19.56
C SER A 43 -13.71 -6.28 18.10
N GLY A 44 -14.79 -6.56 17.39
CA GLY A 44 -14.74 -6.92 15.98
C GLY A 44 -16.12 -6.94 15.35
N TYR A 45 -16.19 -7.35 14.09
CA TYR A 45 -17.44 -7.57 13.37
C TYR A 45 -17.57 -9.02 12.96
N SER A 46 -18.79 -9.55 13.01
CA SER A 46 -19.11 -10.87 12.49
C SER A 46 -20.48 -10.87 11.81
N PRO A 47 -20.70 -11.69 10.77
CA PRO A 47 -21.99 -11.77 10.11
C PRO A 47 -23.08 -12.19 11.11
N ALA A 48 -24.21 -11.50 11.08
CA ALA A 48 -25.40 -11.85 11.85
C ALA A 48 -25.93 -13.20 11.39
N CYS A 49 -26.10 -14.12 12.34
CA CYS A 49 -26.49 -15.49 12.05
C CYS A 49 -27.55 -15.96 13.05
N GLY A 50 -28.68 -16.46 12.57
CA GLY A 50 -29.75 -16.98 13.43
C GLY A 50 -29.36 -18.25 14.20
N ASN A 51 -28.29 -18.94 13.76
CA ASN A 51 -27.74 -20.10 14.46
C ASN A 51 -26.55 -19.73 15.36
N GLU A 52 -26.25 -18.44 15.54
CA GLU A 52 -25.07 -18.03 16.31
C GLU A 52 -25.12 -18.56 17.75
N TRP A 53 -24.00 -19.16 18.21
CA TRP A 53 -23.85 -19.79 19.53
C TRP A 53 -24.80 -20.95 19.85
N VAL A 54 -25.58 -21.45 18.88
CA VAL A 54 -26.40 -22.66 19.07
C VAL A 54 -25.49 -23.89 19.17
N ARG A 55 -25.52 -24.54 20.33
CA ARG A 55 -24.66 -25.68 20.66
C ARG A 55 -24.93 -26.85 19.70
N GLY A 56 -23.88 -27.42 19.12
CA GLY A 56 -23.99 -28.50 18.13
C GLY A 56 -24.27 -28.05 16.69
N ILE A 57 -24.53 -26.75 16.45
CA ILE A 57 -24.77 -26.18 15.11
C ILE A 57 -23.70 -25.14 14.77
N CYS A 58 -23.46 -24.19 15.67
CA CYS A 58 -22.43 -23.17 15.49
C CYS A 58 -21.13 -23.60 16.16
N GLU A 59 -20.08 -23.70 15.36
CA GLU A 59 -18.75 -24.10 15.82
C GLU A 59 -17.84 -22.90 16.13
N LYS A 60 -18.37 -21.69 16.31
CA LYS A 60 -17.55 -20.56 16.76
C LYS A 60 -16.91 -20.86 18.14
N PRO A 61 -15.63 -20.50 18.37
CA PRO A 61 -14.72 -19.77 17.48
C PRO A 61 -13.83 -20.68 16.59
N LYS A 62 -14.06 -21.99 16.53
CA LYS A 62 -13.18 -22.96 15.86
C LYS A 62 -13.10 -22.79 14.34
N ILE A 63 -14.19 -22.34 13.71
CA ILE A 63 -14.26 -22.12 12.25
C ILE A 63 -14.71 -20.70 11.90
N LYS A 64 -14.36 -20.23 10.69
CA LYS A 64 -14.86 -18.95 10.15
C LYS A 64 -16.29 -19.10 9.65
N CYS A 65 -17.10 -18.04 9.79
CA CYS A 65 -18.47 -18.03 9.24
C CYS A 65 -18.54 -18.16 7.71
N SER A 66 -17.49 -17.74 7.00
CA SER A 66 -17.37 -17.93 5.55
C SER A 66 -17.30 -19.40 5.15
N GLU A 67 -16.86 -20.29 6.05
CA GLU A 67 -16.65 -21.72 5.82
C GLU A 67 -17.71 -22.59 6.52
N CYS A 68 -18.59 -21.99 7.33
CA CYS A 68 -19.62 -22.71 8.08
C CYS A 68 -20.78 -23.15 7.18
N ARG A 69 -21.01 -24.48 7.11
CA ARG A 69 -22.11 -25.09 6.34
C ARG A 69 -23.49 -24.93 7.00
N HIS A 70 -23.53 -24.72 8.31
CA HIS A 70 -24.77 -24.55 9.09
C HIS A 70 -25.14 -23.08 9.32
N ARG A 71 -24.56 -22.14 8.56
CA ARG A 71 -24.85 -20.72 8.71
C ARG A 71 -26.28 -20.40 8.27
N LYS A 72 -27.01 -19.66 9.10
CA LYS A 72 -28.31 -19.06 8.78
C LYS A 72 -28.15 -17.54 8.80
N LEU A 73 -27.59 -16.99 7.72
CA LEU A 73 -27.31 -15.55 7.61
C LEU A 73 -28.63 -14.77 7.66
N LEU A 74 -28.64 -13.67 8.42
CA LEU A 74 -29.83 -12.84 8.58
C LEU A 74 -29.82 -11.70 7.56
N PRO A 75 -30.89 -11.53 6.75
CA PRO A 75 -30.95 -10.49 5.74
C PRO A 75 -31.13 -9.10 6.37
N VAL A 76 -30.80 -8.05 5.62
CA VAL A 76 -31.02 -6.66 6.01
C VAL A 76 -32.52 -6.35 6.00
N VAL A 77 -33.11 -6.31 7.20
CA VAL A 77 -34.52 -5.96 7.42
C VAL A 77 -34.67 -4.61 8.10
N TYR A 78 -35.89 -4.07 8.10
CA TYR A 78 -36.23 -2.79 8.72
C TYR A 78 -35.70 -2.68 10.16
N ASP A 79 -35.95 -3.72 10.98
CA ASP A 79 -35.56 -3.71 12.38
C ASP A 79 -34.05 -3.67 12.60
N ALA A 80 -33.26 -4.35 11.77
CA ALA A 80 -31.80 -4.29 11.89
C ALA A 80 -31.27 -2.86 11.70
N VAL A 81 -31.83 -2.11 10.76
CA VAL A 81 -31.48 -0.70 10.54
C VAL A 81 -32.00 0.17 11.69
N ARG A 82 -33.23 -0.07 12.15
CA ARG A 82 -33.79 0.62 13.32
C ARG A 82 -32.90 0.44 14.55
N TRP A 83 -32.51 -0.80 14.87
CA TRP A 83 -31.65 -1.13 16.01
C TRP A 83 -30.29 -0.45 15.92
N HIS A 84 -29.72 -0.32 14.73
CA HIS A 84 -28.49 0.44 14.55
C HIS A 84 -28.69 1.93 14.85
N LEU A 85 -29.74 2.54 14.31
CA LEU A 85 -30.02 3.96 14.46
C LEU A 85 -30.49 4.36 15.87
N SER A 86 -31.12 3.44 16.61
CA SER A 86 -31.45 3.56 18.04
C SER A 86 -30.32 3.11 18.96
N GLY A 87 -29.37 2.33 18.43
CA GLY A 87 -28.19 1.82 19.10
C GLY A 87 -28.40 0.59 19.99
N HIS A 88 -29.60 0.02 19.98
CA HIS A 88 -29.94 -1.19 20.73
C HIS A 88 -30.98 -2.03 19.98
N ASP A 89 -30.95 -3.35 20.21
CA ASP A 89 -32.01 -4.25 19.75
C ASP A 89 -33.27 -4.16 20.62
N ASP A 90 -34.29 -4.96 20.30
CA ASP A 90 -35.57 -4.98 21.04
C ASP A 90 -35.44 -5.54 22.47
N PHE A 91 -34.31 -6.18 22.78
CA PHE A 91 -33.98 -6.65 24.13
C PHE A 91 -33.11 -5.65 24.89
N GLY A 92 -32.87 -4.45 24.33
CA GLY A 92 -32.06 -3.40 24.94
C GLY A 92 -30.56 -3.65 24.88
N LYS A 93 -30.10 -4.63 24.09
CA LYS A 93 -28.67 -4.93 23.93
C LYS A 93 -28.05 -4.02 22.88
N ASP A 94 -26.85 -3.53 23.18
CA ASP A 94 -26.05 -2.71 22.26
C ASP A 94 -25.97 -3.30 20.86
N PHE A 95 -26.34 -2.50 19.88
CA PHE A 95 -26.41 -2.91 18.49
C PHE A 95 -25.66 -1.91 17.59
N VAL A 96 -24.71 -2.44 16.83
CA VAL A 96 -23.95 -1.70 15.82
C VAL A 96 -23.85 -2.57 14.57
N MET A 97 -24.61 -2.19 13.55
CA MET A 97 -24.58 -2.78 12.23
C MET A 97 -23.42 -2.22 11.39
N GLY A 98 -22.84 -3.05 10.54
CA GLY A 98 -22.03 -2.61 9.40
C GLY A 98 -22.67 -3.04 8.10
N ILE A 99 -21.94 -2.92 7.00
CA ILE A 99 -22.41 -3.34 5.68
C ILE A 99 -21.28 -3.94 4.86
N TYR A 100 -21.61 -4.94 4.04
CA TYR A 100 -20.75 -5.44 2.98
C TYR A 100 -21.11 -4.69 1.68
N PRO A 101 -20.28 -3.76 1.20
CA PRO A 101 -20.63 -2.86 0.09
C PRO A 101 -20.59 -3.54 -1.28
N MET A 102 -19.84 -4.65 -1.43
CA MET A 102 -19.68 -5.36 -2.68
C MET A 102 -20.78 -6.42 -2.84
N LEU A 103 -21.56 -6.29 -3.91
CA LEU A 103 -22.61 -7.24 -4.30
C LEU A 103 -22.00 -8.51 -4.92
N LEU A 104 -22.80 -9.58 -5.02
CA LEU A 104 -22.37 -10.88 -5.56
C LEU A 104 -21.88 -10.81 -7.02
N ASN A 105 -22.38 -9.84 -7.79
CA ASN A 105 -21.96 -9.56 -9.16
C ASN A 105 -20.80 -8.56 -9.24
N GLU A 106 -20.08 -8.34 -8.13
CA GLU A 106 -18.87 -7.49 -8.05
C GLU A 106 -19.13 -6.00 -8.36
N THR A 107 -20.39 -5.56 -8.18
CA THR A 107 -20.79 -4.15 -8.25
C THR A 107 -20.99 -3.56 -6.85
N CYS A 108 -21.12 -2.23 -6.76
CA CYS A 108 -21.35 -1.50 -5.52
C CYS A 108 -22.18 -0.22 -5.77
N PHE A 109 -22.86 0.26 -4.74
CA PHE A 109 -23.68 1.49 -4.77
C PHE A 109 -22.99 2.70 -4.16
N PHE A 110 -21.83 2.51 -3.53
CA PHE A 110 -21.02 3.61 -3.02
C PHE A 110 -19.54 3.22 -2.98
N LEU A 111 -18.70 4.24 -2.90
CA LEU A 111 -17.30 4.15 -2.51
C LEU A 111 -17.11 4.96 -1.22
N ALA A 112 -16.49 4.37 -0.20
CA ALA A 112 -16.06 5.11 0.99
C ALA A 112 -14.54 5.11 1.09
N ALA A 113 -13.93 6.26 1.33
CA ALA A 113 -12.50 6.42 1.61
C ALA A 113 -12.30 6.57 3.13
N ASP A 114 -11.46 5.73 3.71
CA ASP A 114 -11.18 5.66 5.15
C ASP A 114 -9.93 6.48 5.50
N PHE A 115 -10.07 7.43 6.42
CA PHE A 115 -9.00 8.30 6.91
C PHE A 115 -8.87 8.16 8.42
N ASP A 116 -7.76 7.60 8.89
CA ASP A 116 -7.44 7.36 10.31
C ASP A 116 -6.05 7.93 10.62
N LYS A 117 -5.74 8.27 11.89
CA LYS A 117 -4.47 8.86 12.41
C LYS A 117 -4.49 10.40 12.55
N SER A 118 -3.40 11.00 13.02
CA SER A 118 -3.32 12.40 13.44
C SER A 118 -3.68 13.45 12.38
N SER A 119 -3.43 13.18 11.08
CA SER A 119 -3.70 14.12 9.97
C SER A 119 -5.06 13.94 9.30
N TRP A 120 -5.96 13.10 9.85
CA TRP A 120 -7.21 12.72 9.20
C TRP A 120 -8.08 13.91 8.78
N GLU A 121 -8.11 14.96 9.59
CA GLU A 121 -8.92 16.16 9.32
C GLU A 121 -8.47 16.87 8.03
N GLU A 122 -7.17 17.08 7.89
CA GLU A 122 -6.60 17.80 6.75
C GLU A 122 -6.70 16.98 5.47
N ASP A 123 -6.41 15.69 5.57
CA ASP A 123 -6.42 14.75 4.44
C ASP A 123 -7.84 14.52 3.93
N ALA A 124 -8.82 14.33 4.82
CA ALA A 124 -10.22 14.16 4.44
C ALA A 124 -10.81 15.43 3.82
N ARG A 125 -10.48 16.63 4.35
CA ARG A 125 -10.87 17.91 3.73
C ARG A 125 -10.25 18.09 2.35
N ALA A 126 -8.98 17.72 2.17
CA ALA A 126 -8.31 17.80 0.87
C ALA A 126 -8.99 16.89 -0.16
N PHE A 127 -9.26 15.65 0.24
CA PHE A 127 -9.94 14.68 -0.61
C PHE A 127 -11.34 15.17 -0.99
N LEU A 128 -12.11 15.70 -0.02
CA LEU A 128 -13.43 16.29 -0.26
C LEU A 128 -13.37 17.48 -1.22
N LYS A 129 -12.36 18.36 -1.08
CA LYS A 129 -12.15 19.49 -1.98
C LYS A 129 -11.87 19.04 -3.42
N THR A 130 -11.04 18.00 -3.59
CA THR A 130 -10.77 17.39 -4.91
C THR A 130 -12.03 16.79 -5.51
N CYS A 131 -12.85 16.08 -4.73
CA CYS A 131 -14.15 15.57 -5.18
C CYS A 131 -15.00 16.72 -5.77
N ARG A 132 -15.08 17.86 -5.08
CA ARG A 132 -15.85 19.02 -5.58
C ARG A 132 -15.26 19.63 -6.84
N GLY A 133 -13.93 19.73 -6.95
CA GLY A 133 -13.25 20.17 -8.16
C GLY A 133 -13.57 19.29 -9.38
N LEU A 134 -13.84 18.00 -9.14
CA LEU A 134 -14.27 17.03 -10.15
C LEU A 134 -15.80 16.96 -10.32
N ASN A 135 -16.56 17.84 -9.67
CA ASN A 135 -18.03 17.83 -9.61
C ASN A 135 -18.62 16.50 -9.10
N LEU A 136 -17.91 15.83 -8.20
CA LEU A 136 -18.38 14.60 -7.55
C LEU A 136 -19.05 14.93 -6.20
N PRO A 137 -20.35 14.61 -6.04
CA PRO A 137 -21.00 14.73 -4.75
C PRO A 137 -20.41 13.73 -3.76
N ALA A 138 -19.79 14.26 -2.70
CA ALA A 138 -19.19 13.47 -1.64
C ALA A 138 -19.63 13.98 -0.27
N ALA A 139 -19.78 13.08 0.70
CA ALA A 139 -20.20 13.37 2.06
C ALA A 139 -19.11 12.96 3.05
N LEU A 140 -18.77 13.85 3.98
CA LEU A 140 -17.79 13.59 5.04
C LEU A 140 -18.50 13.15 6.33
N GLU A 141 -18.19 11.95 6.81
CA GLU A 141 -18.64 11.42 8.09
C GLU A 141 -17.46 11.34 9.06
N ARG A 142 -17.61 11.88 10.27
CA ARG A 142 -16.66 11.64 11.35
C ARG A 142 -16.84 10.21 11.85
N SER A 143 -15.75 9.45 11.98
CA SER A 143 -15.80 8.04 12.35
C SER A 143 -16.42 7.83 13.74
N ARG A 144 -16.82 6.58 14.04
CA ARG A 144 -17.36 6.21 15.36
C ARG A 144 -16.42 6.51 16.53
N SER A 145 -15.10 6.47 16.32
CA SER A 145 -14.12 6.74 17.38
C SER A 145 -13.85 8.24 17.57
N GLY A 146 -14.24 9.08 16.60
CA GLY A 146 -13.89 10.50 16.55
C GLY A 146 -12.43 10.77 16.16
N LYS A 147 -11.64 9.74 15.86
CA LYS A 147 -10.20 9.84 15.52
C LYS A 147 -9.90 9.53 14.06
N GLY A 148 -10.91 9.73 13.21
CA GLY A 148 -10.86 9.45 11.79
C GLY A 148 -12.15 9.90 11.11
N ALA A 149 -12.24 9.69 9.81
CA ALA A 149 -13.41 10.00 9.00
C ALA A 149 -13.55 9.10 7.78
N HIS A 150 -14.76 9.02 7.27
CA HIS A 150 -15.04 8.39 5.99
C HIS A 150 -15.59 9.42 5.01
N VAL A 151 -15.04 9.46 3.79
CA VAL A 151 -15.61 10.23 2.68
C VAL A 151 -16.40 9.30 1.77
N TRP A 152 -17.70 9.54 1.65
CA TRP A 152 -18.65 8.71 0.92
C TRP A 152 -18.99 9.32 -0.44
N LEU A 153 -18.91 8.53 -1.50
CA LEU A 153 -19.46 8.82 -2.82
C LEU A 153 -20.57 7.82 -3.12
N PHE A 154 -21.76 8.30 -3.47
CA PHE A 154 -22.93 7.45 -3.75
C PHE A 154 -23.21 7.38 -5.24
N PHE A 155 -23.59 6.20 -5.73
CA PHE A 155 -23.89 5.96 -7.14
C PHE A 155 -25.40 5.77 -7.38
N ALA A 156 -25.89 6.29 -8.49
CA ALA A 156 -27.30 6.21 -8.87
C ALA A 156 -27.73 4.76 -9.15
N GLU A 157 -26.84 4.01 -9.80
CA GLU A 157 -26.96 2.58 -10.04
C GLU A 157 -25.75 1.81 -9.50
N ALA A 158 -25.88 0.49 -9.42
CA ALA A 158 -24.75 -0.36 -9.06
C ALA A 158 -23.71 -0.31 -10.18
N ILE A 159 -22.50 0.11 -9.86
CA ILE A 159 -21.37 0.16 -10.80
C ILE A 159 -20.31 -0.89 -10.44
N PRO A 160 -19.50 -1.37 -11.40
CA PRO A 160 -18.40 -2.28 -11.10
C PRO A 160 -17.49 -1.73 -10.01
N ALA A 161 -17.15 -2.53 -9.00
CA ALA A 161 -16.31 -2.09 -7.89
C ALA A 161 -14.93 -1.61 -8.35
N ILE A 162 -14.41 -2.20 -9.43
CA ILE A 162 -13.19 -1.76 -10.09
C ILE A 162 -13.29 -0.32 -10.62
N LEU A 163 -14.44 0.06 -11.19
CA LEU A 163 -14.67 1.42 -11.70
C LEU A 163 -14.75 2.42 -10.55
N ALA A 164 -15.53 2.11 -9.50
CA ALA A 164 -15.63 2.93 -8.30
C ALA A 164 -14.24 3.18 -7.70
N ARG A 165 -13.41 2.14 -7.63
CA ARG A 165 -12.05 2.25 -7.12
C ARG A 165 -11.09 3.01 -8.04
N LYS A 166 -11.19 2.86 -9.36
CA LYS A 166 -10.41 3.67 -10.31
C LYS A 166 -10.71 5.16 -10.10
N LEU A 167 -11.99 5.49 -9.91
CA LEU A 167 -12.43 6.84 -9.58
C LEU A 167 -11.80 7.32 -8.27
N GLY A 168 -11.89 6.53 -7.19
CA GLY A 168 -11.24 6.83 -5.91
C GLY A 168 -9.73 7.07 -6.04
N CYS A 169 -9.03 6.17 -6.73
CA CYS A 169 -7.59 6.29 -6.99
C CYS A 169 -7.25 7.57 -7.74
N HIS A 170 -8.05 7.96 -8.74
CA HIS A 170 -7.85 9.21 -9.45
C HIS A 170 -7.98 10.42 -8.52
N ILE A 171 -9.00 10.45 -7.65
CA ILE A 171 -9.18 11.52 -6.66
C ILE A 171 -7.99 11.60 -5.70
N LEU A 172 -7.48 10.46 -5.21
CA LEU A 172 -6.28 10.44 -4.35
C LEU A 172 -5.08 11.06 -5.04
N ILE A 173 -4.80 10.64 -6.28
CA ILE A 173 -3.66 11.12 -7.05
C ILE A 173 -3.77 12.62 -7.28
N GLU A 174 -4.95 13.10 -7.67
CA GLU A 174 -5.18 14.53 -7.88
C GLU A 174 -5.08 15.32 -6.57
N THR A 175 -5.55 14.76 -5.45
CA THR A 175 -5.40 15.39 -4.13
C THR A 175 -3.93 15.55 -3.75
N MET A 176 -3.11 14.50 -3.95
CA MET A 176 -1.66 14.53 -3.68
C MET A 176 -0.91 15.51 -4.59
N GLU A 177 -1.36 15.73 -5.82
CA GLU A 177 -0.76 16.72 -6.73
C GLU A 177 -0.98 18.16 -6.22
N HIS A 178 -2.13 18.44 -5.61
CA HIS A 178 -2.46 19.76 -5.05
C HIS A 178 -1.95 19.96 -3.61
N ARG A 179 -1.49 18.90 -2.92
CA ARG A 179 -1.00 18.94 -1.53
C ARG A 179 0.34 18.20 -1.35
N PRO A 180 1.46 18.89 -1.59
CA PRO A 180 2.80 18.29 -1.74
C PRO A 180 3.50 17.92 -0.45
N ASP A 181 3.29 18.77 0.55
CA ASP A 181 4.13 18.87 1.74
C ASP A 181 3.55 18.09 2.92
N VAL A 182 2.32 17.57 2.76
CA VAL A 182 1.53 16.96 3.85
C VAL A 182 1.16 15.49 3.58
N GLY A 183 1.40 14.98 2.36
CA GLY A 183 1.03 13.60 2.02
C GLY A 183 -0.47 13.32 2.18
N LEU A 184 -0.85 12.05 2.23
CA LEU A 184 -2.17 11.58 2.66
C LEU A 184 -1.96 10.44 3.67
N ASP A 185 -1.19 10.73 4.71
CA ASP A 185 -0.70 9.72 5.65
C ASP A 185 -1.81 9.06 6.46
N SER A 186 -2.95 9.74 6.58
CA SER A 186 -4.13 9.20 7.25
C SER A 186 -4.99 8.30 6.37
N TYR A 187 -4.82 8.30 5.05
CA TYR A 187 -5.59 7.40 4.19
C TYR A 187 -5.23 5.94 4.48
N ASP A 188 -6.22 5.12 4.85
CA ASP A 188 -6.05 3.67 5.08
C ASP A 188 -6.44 2.88 3.82
N ARG A 189 -7.71 2.98 3.40
CA ARG A 189 -8.27 2.16 2.30
C ARG A 189 -9.60 2.68 1.76
N PHE A 190 -10.02 2.09 0.63
CA PHE A 190 -11.38 2.24 0.11
C PHE A 190 -12.31 1.11 0.55
N PHE A 191 -13.62 1.37 0.54
CA PHE A 191 -14.67 0.36 0.66
C PHE A 191 -15.64 0.49 -0.51
N PRO A 192 -15.78 -0.54 -1.37
CA PRO A 192 -15.02 -1.80 -1.36
C PRO A 192 -13.51 -1.61 -1.66
N ASN A 193 -12.63 -2.38 -1.02
CA ASN A 193 -11.17 -2.35 -1.24
C ASN A 193 -10.67 -3.35 -2.31
N GLN A 194 -11.52 -4.26 -2.75
CA GLN A 194 -11.21 -5.37 -3.65
C GLN A 194 -11.93 -5.18 -5.00
N ASP A 195 -11.46 -5.84 -6.06
CA ASP A 195 -12.10 -5.79 -7.39
C ASP A 195 -13.10 -6.94 -7.58
N THR A 196 -12.84 -8.07 -6.94
CA THR A 196 -13.55 -9.33 -7.10
C THR A 196 -13.94 -9.93 -5.75
N LEU A 197 -14.95 -10.79 -5.74
CA LEU A 197 -15.35 -11.53 -4.53
C LEU A 197 -14.71 -12.93 -4.48
N PRO A 198 -14.00 -13.26 -3.38
CA PRO A 198 -13.66 -14.64 -3.04
C PRO A 198 -14.87 -15.57 -3.10
N GLN A 199 -14.69 -16.78 -3.64
CA GLN A 199 -15.75 -17.78 -3.63
C GLN A 199 -16.16 -18.10 -2.18
N GLY A 200 -17.44 -17.92 -1.85
CA GLY A 200 -17.96 -18.09 -0.49
C GLY A 200 -17.60 -16.98 0.50
N GLY A 201 -16.88 -15.93 0.06
CA GLY A 201 -16.53 -14.76 0.87
C GLY A 201 -17.65 -13.72 0.93
N PHE A 202 -17.71 -12.98 2.03
CA PHE A 202 -18.65 -11.86 2.21
C PHE A 202 -18.10 -10.53 1.65
N GLY A 203 -16.79 -10.49 1.43
CA GLY A 203 -16.05 -9.28 1.12
C GLY A 203 -15.69 -8.45 2.36
N ASN A 204 -15.06 -7.30 2.14
CA ASN A 204 -14.71 -6.38 3.22
C ASN A 204 -15.94 -5.62 3.70
N LEU A 205 -15.94 -5.20 4.96
CA LEU A 205 -17.07 -4.51 5.59
C LEU A 205 -16.67 -3.14 6.10
N ILE A 206 -17.63 -2.24 6.13
CA ILE A 206 -17.53 -0.92 6.76
C ILE A 206 -18.63 -0.77 7.81
N ALA A 207 -18.37 -0.06 8.90
CA ALA A 207 -19.41 0.25 9.89
C ALA A 207 -20.40 1.25 9.29
N LEU A 208 -21.69 1.10 9.61
CA LEU A 208 -22.70 2.06 9.15
C LEU A 208 -22.66 3.34 10.03
N PRO A 209 -22.94 4.51 9.44
CA PRO A 209 -22.93 5.79 10.16
C PRO A 209 -24.24 6.01 10.95
N LEU A 210 -24.28 7.05 11.79
CA LEU A 210 -25.45 7.49 12.56
C LEU A 210 -25.93 6.53 13.66
N GLN A 211 -25.02 5.69 14.17
CA GLN A 211 -25.31 4.86 15.34
C GLN A 211 -25.56 5.74 16.58
N LYS A 212 -26.66 5.50 17.32
CA LYS A 212 -27.13 6.39 18.40
C LYS A 212 -26.06 6.74 19.44
N LYS A 213 -25.36 5.76 20.01
CA LYS A 213 -24.39 5.99 21.09
C LYS A 213 -23.20 6.83 20.62
N ALA A 214 -22.70 6.55 19.42
CA ALA A 214 -21.63 7.37 18.83
C ALA A 214 -22.12 8.78 18.50
N ARG A 215 -23.35 8.90 17.95
CA ARG A 215 -23.99 10.17 17.62
C ARG A 215 -24.19 11.05 18.84
N ASP A 216 -24.55 10.48 19.99
CA ASP A 216 -24.71 11.23 21.24
C ASP A 216 -23.39 11.84 21.76
N LEU A 217 -22.24 11.31 21.30
CA LEU A 217 -20.91 11.85 21.54
C LEU A 217 -20.43 12.79 20.42
N GLY A 218 -21.27 13.14 19.45
CA GLY A 218 -20.90 13.94 18.28
C GLY A 218 -20.02 13.19 17.26
N ASN A 219 -20.02 11.86 17.30
CA ASN A 219 -19.28 10.97 16.39
C ASN A 219 -20.24 10.18 15.51
N SER A 220 -19.75 9.55 14.46
CA SER A 220 -20.60 8.85 13.48
C SER A 220 -21.69 9.74 12.88
N VAL A 221 -21.35 11.00 12.64
CA VAL A 221 -22.23 12.04 12.09
C VAL A 221 -21.57 12.67 10.87
N PHE A 222 -22.41 13.13 9.95
CA PHE A 222 -21.97 13.92 8.81
C PHE A 222 -21.65 15.34 9.24
N VAL A 223 -20.53 15.84 8.73
CA VAL A 223 -19.97 17.14 9.07
C VAL A 223 -19.73 17.95 7.81
N ASN A 224 -19.72 19.27 7.95
CA ASN A 224 -19.32 20.20 6.90
C ASN A 224 -17.78 20.27 6.78
N GLU A 225 -17.29 21.21 5.96
CA GLU A 225 -15.85 21.40 5.70
C GLU A 225 -15.07 21.80 6.95
N ASP A 226 -15.71 22.58 7.81
CA ASP A 226 -15.16 23.03 9.09
C ASP A 226 -15.25 21.95 10.17
N LEU A 227 -15.64 20.72 9.79
CA LEU A 227 -15.88 19.58 10.66
C LEU A 227 -16.97 19.81 11.71
N ILE A 228 -17.87 20.75 11.44
CA ILE A 228 -19.05 21.02 12.26
C ILE A 228 -20.16 20.08 11.80
N ALA A 229 -20.78 19.36 12.74
CA ALA A 229 -21.89 18.46 12.45
C ALA A 229 -23.10 19.22 11.90
N TYR A 230 -23.73 18.71 10.84
CA TYR A 230 -24.99 19.27 10.36
C TYR A 230 -26.07 19.14 11.43
N GLU A 231 -26.83 20.22 11.66
CA GLU A 231 -27.92 20.24 12.64
C GLU A 231 -28.97 19.16 12.35
N ASP A 232 -29.42 19.09 11.09
CA ASP A 232 -30.31 18.04 10.62
C ASP A 232 -29.56 17.08 9.67
N GLN A 233 -29.05 16.00 10.25
CA GLN A 233 -28.38 14.91 9.53
C GLN A 233 -29.26 14.32 8.41
N TRP A 234 -30.58 14.25 8.59
CA TRP A 234 -31.49 13.65 7.62
C TRP A 234 -31.77 14.60 6.45
N ALA A 235 -31.92 15.90 6.73
CA ALA A 235 -32.04 16.91 5.69
C ALA A 235 -30.77 16.96 4.84
N PHE A 236 -29.59 16.89 5.47
CA PHE A 236 -28.32 16.78 4.76
C PHE A 236 -28.27 15.54 3.86
N LEU A 237 -28.58 14.35 4.38
CA LEU A 237 -28.59 13.13 3.58
C LEU A 237 -29.60 13.18 2.42
N SER A 238 -30.76 13.82 2.63
CA SER A 238 -31.76 14.05 1.57
C SER A 238 -31.26 15.02 0.49
N SER A 239 -30.33 15.91 0.82
CA SER A 239 -29.77 16.86 -0.15
C SER A 239 -28.79 16.20 -1.12
N LEU A 240 -28.15 15.11 -0.71
CA LEU A 240 -27.09 14.45 -1.49
C LEU A 240 -27.58 14.03 -2.88
N SER A 241 -26.73 14.30 -3.86
CA SER A 241 -26.86 13.79 -5.23
C SER A 241 -26.04 12.51 -5.37
N LYS A 242 -26.48 11.63 -6.28
CA LYS A 242 -25.75 10.40 -6.61
C LYS A 242 -25.06 10.59 -7.96
N THR A 243 -23.83 10.08 -8.07
CA THR A 243 -23.07 10.06 -9.32
C THR A 243 -23.58 8.93 -10.20
N THR A 244 -23.82 9.21 -11.48
CA THR A 244 -24.17 8.19 -12.47
C THR A 244 -22.94 7.41 -12.92
N ARG A 245 -23.15 6.21 -13.45
CA ARG A 245 -22.14 5.34 -14.04
C ARG A 245 -21.42 6.06 -15.18
N GLN A 246 -22.17 6.78 -16.02
CA GLN A 246 -21.59 7.50 -17.16
C GLN A 246 -20.66 8.64 -16.70
N GLU A 247 -21.01 9.38 -15.66
CA GLU A 247 -20.13 10.40 -15.07
C GLU A 247 -18.85 9.77 -14.50
N ALA A 248 -18.98 8.66 -13.76
CA ALA A 248 -17.84 7.94 -13.22
C ALA A 248 -16.91 7.40 -14.33
N GLU A 249 -17.47 6.78 -15.37
CA GLU A 249 -16.73 6.28 -16.53
C GLU A 249 -16.02 7.43 -17.28
N THR A 250 -16.70 8.57 -17.47
CA THR A 250 -16.13 9.73 -18.15
C THR A 250 -14.90 10.28 -17.40
N ILE A 251 -15.01 10.43 -16.08
CA ILE A 251 -13.91 10.93 -15.24
C ILE A 251 -12.73 9.94 -15.29
N VAL A 252 -12.99 8.65 -15.10
CA VAL A 252 -11.95 7.62 -15.15
C VAL A 252 -11.28 7.54 -16.51
N HIS A 253 -12.04 7.53 -17.61
CA HIS A 253 -11.49 7.50 -18.96
C HIS A 253 -10.61 8.71 -19.26
N ARG A 254 -11.02 9.91 -18.82
CA ARG A 254 -10.24 11.14 -18.98
C ARG A 254 -8.92 11.09 -18.19
N ALA A 255 -8.92 10.44 -17.04
CA ALA A 255 -7.73 10.26 -16.22
C ALA A 255 -6.80 9.18 -16.77
N GLU A 256 -7.34 8.08 -17.31
CA GLU A 256 -6.57 7.05 -18.03
C GLU A 256 -5.88 7.65 -19.27
N GLY A 257 -6.61 8.45 -20.07
CA GLY A 257 -6.05 9.13 -21.25
C GLY A 257 -4.94 10.15 -20.95
N LYS A 258 -4.86 10.67 -19.72
CA LYS A 258 -3.77 11.53 -19.25
C LYS A 258 -2.62 10.77 -18.59
N GLY A 259 -2.66 9.44 -18.57
CA GLY A 259 -1.69 8.60 -17.86
C GLY A 259 -1.69 8.80 -16.33
N ARG A 260 -2.78 9.36 -15.77
CA ARG A 260 -2.88 9.72 -14.35
C ARG A 260 -3.33 8.57 -13.48
N ILE A 261 -3.98 7.55 -14.05
CA ILE A 261 -4.34 6.33 -13.32
C ILE A 261 -3.22 5.31 -13.51
N VAL A 262 -2.24 5.35 -12.61
CA VAL A 262 -1.20 4.32 -12.50
C VAL A 262 -1.58 3.41 -11.34
N GLY A 263 -2.02 2.19 -11.68
CA GLY A 263 -2.49 1.18 -10.71
C GLY A 263 -3.54 0.21 -11.25
N THR A 264 -4.13 0.49 -12.43
CA THR A 264 -5.08 -0.40 -13.11
C THR A 264 -4.76 -0.70 -14.57
N HIS A 265 -3.58 -0.33 -15.07
CA HIS A 265 -3.02 -0.99 -16.26
C HIS A 265 -2.46 -2.36 -15.88
N LEU A 266 -3.33 -3.24 -15.39
CA LEU A 266 -3.31 -4.62 -15.84
C LEU A 266 -4.31 -4.65 -17.00
N ARG A 267 -3.80 -4.64 -18.23
CA ARG A 267 -4.49 -5.40 -19.27
C ARG A 267 -4.68 -6.79 -18.67
N VAL A 268 -5.94 -7.21 -18.55
CA VAL A 268 -6.27 -8.62 -18.34
C VAL A 268 -5.49 -9.36 -19.41
N VAL A 269 -4.55 -10.18 -19.00
CA VAL A 269 -3.89 -11.12 -19.90
C VAL A 269 -5.01 -12.07 -20.32
N ASN A 270 -5.56 -11.87 -21.50
CA ASN A 270 -6.14 -12.99 -22.23
C ASN A 270 -4.95 -13.89 -22.58
N GLU A 271 -5.08 -15.20 -22.34
CA GLU A 271 -4.01 -16.20 -22.50
C GLU A 271 -3.43 -16.30 -23.93
N GLU A 272 -3.90 -15.48 -24.87
CA GLU A 272 -3.49 -15.47 -26.27
C GLU A 272 -2.62 -14.26 -26.69
N ASP A 273 -2.43 -13.25 -25.83
CA ASP A 273 -1.55 -12.12 -26.16
C ASP A 273 -0.14 -12.32 -25.58
N ASP A 274 0.77 -12.70 -26.47
CA ASP A 274 2.18 -13.04 -26.28
C ASP A 274 3.07 -11.83 -25.89
N VAL A 275 2.72 -11.12 -24.80
CA VAL A 275 3.56 -10.04 -24.25
C VAL A 275 4.19 -10.47 -22.93
N THR A 276 5.41 -10.95 -23.07
CA THR A 276 6.27 -11.42 -21.99
C THR A 276 6.49 -10.38 -20.87
N PRO A 277 6.63 -10.80 -19.59
CA PRO A 277 6.67 -9.92 -18.41
C PRO A 277 7.81 -8.88 -18.37
N TRP A 278 8.89 -9.09 -19.12
CA TRP A 278 10.07 -8.23 -19.17
C TRP A 278 9.94 -7.08 -20.19
N ASN A 279 8.86 -7.03 -20.98
CA ASN A 279 8.55 -5.91 -21.89
C ASN A 279 7.68 -4.81 -21.25
N ARG A 280 7.60 -4.76 -19.90
CA ARG A 280 7.00 -3.60 -19.19
C ARG A 280 7.90 -2.38 -19.32
N GLN A 281 7.82 -1.71 -20.47
CA GLN A 281 8.19 -0.30 -20.52
C GLN A 281 7.14 0.45 -19.70
N PHE A 282 7.52 0.88 -18.50
CA PHE A 282 6.84 1.99 -17.85
C PHE A 282 7.04 3.18 -18.79
N ALA A 283 6.12 3.38 -19.73
CA ALA A 283 6.13 4.58 -20.54
C ALA A 283 6.11 5.75 -19.55
N PRO A 284 7.14 6.62 -19.53
CA PRO A 284 7.13 7.77 -18.65
C PRO A 284 5.91 8.58 -19.05
N SER A 285 4.89 8.57 -18.20
CA SER A 285 3.76 9.47 -18.37
C SER A 285 4.38 10.87 -18.32
N LYS A 286 4.33 11.59 -19.45
CA LYS A 286 4.63 13.02 -19.52
C LYS A 286 3.60 13.77 -18.67
N ILE A 287 3.75 13.69 -17.36
CA ILE A 287 3.11 14.61 -16.44
C ILE A 287 3.80 15.95 -16.72
N LEU A 288 3.08 16.84 -17.39
CA LEU A 288 3.47 18.23 -17.58
C LEU A 288 3.63 18.85 -16.18
N LEU A 289 4.87 18.92 -15.69
CA LEU A 289 5.19 19.76 -14.55
C LEU A 289 4.99 21.22 -15.01
N PRO A 290 4.27 22.06 -14.25
CA PRO A 290 4.27 23.49 -14.54
C PRO A 290 5.73 23.97 -14.47
N SER A 291 6.21 24.54 -15.58
CA SER A 291 7.61 24.95 -15.80
C SER A 291 8.12 26.00 -14.81
N ALA A 292 7.27 26.54 -13.94
CA ALA A 292 7.55 27.79 -13.24
C ALA A 292 8.42 27.64 -11.97
N ASP A 293 8.54 26.44 -11.37
CA ASP A 293 9.15 26.30 -10.03
C ASP A 293 10.24 25.20 -9.94
N LEU A 294 10.87 24.80 -11.05
CA LEU A 294 11.94 23.79 -11.01
C LEU A 294 13.30 24.42 -10.65
N PRO A 295 14.09 23.81 -9.76
CA PRO A 295 15.41 24.33 -9.42
C PRO A 295 16.37 24.19 -10.61
N GLU A 296 17.23 25.18 -10.85
CA GLU A 296 18.24 25.11 -11.92
C GLU A 296 19.27 24.01 -11.66
N SER A 297 19.59 23.75 -10.39
CA SER A 297 20.52 22.72 -9.98
C SER A 297 20.14 22.11 -8.64
N LEU A 298 20.58 20.86 -8.42
CA LEU A 298 20.34 20.13 -7.20
C LEU A 298 21.59 19.30 -6.86
N GLU A 299 22.03 19.38 -5.60
CA GLU A 299 23.02 18.45 -5.06
C GLU A 299 22.31 17.23 -4.45
N ILE A 300 22.74 16.03 -4.79
CA ILE A 300 22.33 14.79 -4.15
C ILE A 300 23.52 14.13 -3.45
N ILE A 301 23.25 13.41 -2.37
CA ILE A 301 24.28 12.68 -1.62
C ILE A 301 24.11 11.19 -1.87
N VAL A 302 25.17 10.53 -2.32
CA VAL A 302 25.17 9.07 -2.55
C VAL A 302 25.99 8.39 -1.47
N GLY A 303 25.30 7.68 -0.56
CA GLY A 303 25.91 6.94 0.56
C GLY A 303 25.44 5.49 0.59
N ASN A 304 24.77 5.06 1.67
CA ASN A 304 24.02 3.79 1.71
C ASN A 304 22.72 3.86 0.88
N GLU A 305 22.16 5.06 0.76
CA GLU A 305 20.99 5.44 -0.04
C GLU A 305 21.38 6.64 -0.93
N ILE A 306 20.49 7.02 -1.83
CA ILE A 306 20.55 8.30 -2.54
C ILE A 306 19.69 9.27 -1.74
N TYR A 307 20.31 10.26 -1.11
CA TYR A 307 19.61 11.30 -0.37
C TYR A 307 19.39 12.50 -1.28
N ILE A 308 18.12 12.83 -1.48
CA ILE A 308 17.68 13.94 -2.32
C ILE A 308 17.02 14.99 -1.42
N PRO A 309 17.48 16.25 -1.40
CA PRO A 309 16.91 17.27 -0.52
C PRO A 309 15.48 17.60 -0.95
N LYS A 310 14.57 17.74 0.03
CA LYS A 310 13.16 18.10 -0.22
C LYS A 310 12.98 19.57 -0.57
N ASN A 311 13.86 20.43 -0.06
CA ASN A 311 13.79 21.87 -0.27
C ASN A 311 13.98 22.21 -1.75
N GLY A 312 13.12 23.08 -2.29
CA GLY A 312 13.12 23.46 -3.70
C GLY A 312 12.64 22.36 -4.67
N LEU A 313 12.18 21.20 -4.19
CA LEU A 313 11.56 20.19 -5.06
C LEU A 313 10.05 20.34 -5.12
N PRO A 314 9.49 20.59 -6.32
CA PRO A 314 8.05 20.61 -6.49
C PRO A 314 7.38 19.26 -6.19
N PRO A 315 6.07 19.29 -5.95
CA PRO A 315 5.26 18.16 -5.48
C PRO A 315 5.26 16.99 -6.46
N GLY A 316 5.00 17.34 -7.73
CA GLY A 316 4.97 16.39 -8.81
C GLY A 316 6.32 15.72 -9.02
N LEU A 317 7.42 16.45 -8.75
CA LEU A 317 8.76 15.89 -8.84
C LEU A 317 9.06 14.93 -7.68
N ARG A 318 8.67 15.27 -6.44
CA ARG A 318 8.74 14.33 -5.30
C ARG A 318 7.95 13.05 -5.57
N ASN A 319 6.73 13.17 -6.10
CA ASN A 319 5.92 12.02 -6.49
C ASN A 319 6.55 11.18 -7.62
N ARG A 320 7.20 11.80 -8.61
CA ARG A 320 7.96 11.06 -9.64
C ARG A 320 9.13 10.29 -9.02
N LEU A 321 9.86 10.89 -8.08
CA LEU A 321 10.95 10.23 -7.36
C LEU A 321 10.46 9.02 -6.55
N ILE A 322 9.35 9.16 -5.82
CA ILE A 322 8.72 8.05 -5.09
C ILE A 322 8.40 6.90 -6.04
N ARG A 323 7.88 7.21 -7.24
CA ARG A 323 7.53 6.20 -8.25
C ARG A 323 8.73 5.44 -8.80
N LEU A 324 9.93 6.02 -8.82
CA LEU A 324 11.14 5.30 -9.26
C LEU A 324 11.47 4.10 -8.36
N ALA A 325 11.16 4.21 -7.06
CA ALA A 325 11.42 3.17 -6.08
C ALA A 325 10.14 2.39 -5.70
N ALA A 326 9.04 2.55 -6.43
CA ALA A 326 7.77 1.90 -6.14
C ALA A 326 7.38 0.89 -7.23
N PHE A 327 6.99 -0.32 -6.83
CA PHE A 327 6.58 -1.37 -7.76
C PHE A 327 5.36 -2.16 -7.25
N PRO A 328 4.58 -2.78 -8.17
CA PRO A 328 3.41 -3.58 -7.80
C PRO A 328 3.82 -4.77 -6.92
N ASN A 329 3.10 -5.00 -5.82
CA ASN A 329 3.32 -6.13 -4.92
C ASN A 329 2.77 -7.43 -5.54
N PRO A 330 3.60 -8.38 -6.02
CA PRO A 330 3.13 -9.59 -6.68
C PRO A 330 2.20 -10.44 -5.80
N GLU A 331 2.39 -10.42 -4.49
CA GLU A 331 1.57 -11.19 -3.55
C GLU A 331 0.14 -10.66 -3.47
N PHE A 332 -0.02 -9.33 -3.50
CA PHE A 332 -1.33 -8.69 -3.56
C PHE A 332 -2.11 -9.14 -4.80
N TYR A 333 -1.48 -9.03 -5.98
CA TYR A 333 -2.14 -9.36 -7.24
C TYR A 333 -2.39 -10.86 -7.38
N LYS A 334 -1.49 -11.72 -6.88
CA LYS A 334 -1.71 -13.17 -6.84
C LYS A 334 -2.91 -13.52 -5.95
N ALA A 335 -3.00 -12.92 -4.75
CA ALA A 335 -4.14 -13.11 -3.87
C ALA A 335 -5.44 -12.62 -4.54
N GLN A 336 -5.40 -11.47 -5.20
CA GLN A 336 -6.56 -10.92 -5.93
C GLN A 336 -7.01 -11.84 -7.08
N ALA A 337 -6.10 -12.31 -7.92
CA ALA A 337 -6.40 -13.20 -9.04
C ALA A 337 -6.98 -14.55 -8.57
N MET A 338 -6.45 -15.09 -7.47
CA MET A 338 -6.95 -16.31 -6.83
C MET A 338 -8.23 -16.07 -5.99
N ARG A 339 -8.76 -14.84 -5.98
CA ARG A 339 -9.89 -14.43 -5.14
C ARG A 339 -9.68 -14.82 -3.67
N LEU A 340 -8.47 -14.62 -3.16
CA LEU A 340 -8.08 -14.81 -1.76
C LEU A 340 -8.07 -13.46 -1.02
N PRO A 341 -8.13 -13.45 0.32
CA PRO A 341 -8.06 -12.21 1.10
C PRO A 341 -6.78 -11.40 0.85
N THR A 342 -6.96 -10.14 0.47
CA THR A 342 -5.88 -9.16 0.25
C THR A 342 -5.58 -8.31 1.50
N HIS A 343 -6.22 -8.60 2.63
CA HIS A 343 -5.98 -7.93 3.90
C HIS A 343 -4.48 -7.97 4.27
N GLU A 344 -3.95 -6.84 4.75
CA GLU A 344 -2.54 -6.62 5.11
C GLU A 344 -1.52 -6.73 3.96
N LYS A 345 -1.96 -6.90 2.71
CA LYS A 345 -1.06 -6.90 1.55
C LYS A 345 -1.12 -5.51 0.90
N PRO A 346 -0.08 -4.66 1.00
CA PRO A 346 -0.08 -3.40 0.28
C PRO A 346 -0.05 -3.67 -1.23
N ARG A 347 -0.74 -2.85 -2.03
CA ARG A 347 -0.75 -2.99 -3.50
C ARG A 347 0.58 -2.66 -4.15
N MET A 348 1.24 -1.65 -3.62
CA MET A 348 2.53 -1.15 -4.07
C MET A 348 3.52 -1.33 -2.93
N ILE A 349 4.73 -1.74 -3.26
CA ILE A 349 5.87 -1.70 -2.35
C ILE A 349 6.66 -0.47 -2.76
N ALA A 350 6.80 0.49 -1.85
CA ALA A 350 7.67 1.65 -2.03
C ALA A 350 8.94 1.44 -1.20
N CYS A 351 10.08 1.32 -1.86
CA CYS A 351 11.39 1.19 -1.23
C CYS A 351 12.00 2.57 -0.96
N ILE A 352 11.24 3.45 -0.31
CA ILE A 352 11.64 4.82 -0.04
C ILE A 352 11.76 5.05 1.47
N ALA A 353 12.77 5.82 1.86
CA ALA A 353 12.89 6.35 3.22
C ALA A 353 12.50 7.82 3.20
N ASP A 354 11.56 8.21 4.06
CA ASP A 354 11.16 9.60 4.22
C ASP A 354 11.85 10.20 5.44
N TYR A 355 12.85 11.05 5.21
CA TYR A 355 13.55 11.79 6.27
C TYR A 355 13.01 13.23 6.35
N PRO A 356 13.21 13.97 7.46
CA PRO A 356 12.68 15.32 7.60
C PRO A 356 13.03 16.24 6.42
N ASP A 357 14.31 16.29 6.03
CA ASP A 357 14.80 17.18 4.97
C ASP A 357 15.14 16.47 3.65
N HIS A 358 15.09 15.13 3.63
CA HIS A 358 15.56 14.33 2.49
C HIS A 358 14.61 13.19 2.13
N ILE A 359 14.62 12.83 0.85
CA ILE A 359 14.04 11.60 0.33
C ILE A 359 15.18 10.61 0.10
N GLY A 360 15.11 9.43 0.73
CA GLY A 360 16.07 8.34 0.56
C GLY A 360 15.60 7.33 -0.48
N LEU A 361 16.32 7.21 -1.60
CA LEU A 361 16.07 6.21 -2.63
C LEU A 361 17.12 5.09 -2.61
N PRO A 362 16.77 3.87 -3.08
CA PRO A 362 17.75 2.81 -3.29
C PRO A 362 18.80 3.24 -4.30
N ARG A 363 20.07 2.91 -4.06
CA ARG A 363 21.18 3.25 -4.97
C ARG A 363 21.03 2.72 -6.39
N GLY A 364 20.28 1.64 -6.56
CA GLY A 364 19.96 1.08 -7.88
C GLY A 364 19.16 2.04 -8.76
N CYS A 365 18.48 3.03 -8.18
CA CYS A 365 17.70 4.03 -8.92
C CYS A 365 18.54 5.22 -9.40
N LEU A 366 19.87 5.22 -9.22
CA LEU A 366 20.71 6.39 -9.52
C LEU A 366 20.62 6.80 -10.99
N GLU A 367 20.62 5.83 -11.91
CA GLU A 367 20.49 6.09 -13.35
C GLU A 367 19.12 6.67 -13.70
N ASP A 368 18.04 6.14 -13.12
CA ASP A 368 16.68 6.66 -13.30
C ASP A 368 16.54 8.08 -12.75
N VAL A 369 17.18 8.36 -11.61
CA VAL A 369 17.23 9.70 -11.02
C VAL A 369 17.95 10.66 -11.96
N TYR A 370 19.14 10.30 -12.47
CA TYR A 370 19.86 11.10 -13.46
C TYR A 370 19.01 11.38 -14.70
N HIS A 371 18.35 10.35 -15.24
CA HIS A 371 17.49 10.48 -16.42
C HIS A 371 16.32 11.44 -16.14
N LEU A 372 15.64 11.27 -15.00
CA LEU A 372 14.53 12.12 -14.57
C LEU A 372 14.93 13.59 -14.47
N PHE A 373 16.04 13.90 -13.80
CA PHE A 373 16.51 15.28 -13.66
C PHE A 373 17.01 15.87 -14.98
N SER A 374 17.67 15.06 -15.83
CA SER A 374 18.11 15.46 -17.17
C SER A 374 16.93 15.79 -18.10
N GLU A 375 15.85 15.00 -18.08
CA GLU A 375 14.61 15.29 -18.81
C GLU A 375 14.03 16.67 -18.43
N LEU A 376 14.18 17.04 -17.16
CA LEU A 376 13.68 18.29 -16.60
C LEU A 376 14.70 19.44 -16.68
N LYS A 377 15.86 19.21 -17.31
CA LYS A 377 16.95 20.18 -17.45
C LYS A 377 17.49 20.71 -16.12
N ILE A 378 17.38 19.91 -15.06
CA ILE A 378 17.92 20.23 -13.74
C ILE A 378 19.37 19.73 -13.69
N LYS A 379 20.32 20.61 -13.38
CA LYS A 379 21.73 20.21 -13.27
C LYS A 379 21.96 19.47 -11.95
N LEU A 380 22.29 18.18 -12.05
CA LEU A 380 22.57 17.34 -10.89
C LEU A 380 24.06 17.37 -10.52
N THR A 381 24.36 17.68 -9.25
CA THR A 381 25.71 17.51 -8.66
C THR A 381 25.67 16.36 -7.67
N ILE A 382 26.66 15.46 -7.72
CA ILE A 382 26.74 14.33 -6.80
C ILE A 382 27.85 14.55 -5.78
N ARG A 383 27.46 14.45 -4.51
CA ARG A 383 28.39 14.29 -3.40
C ARG A 383 28.49 12.80 -3.05
N ASP A 384 29.67 12.23 -3.28
CA ASP A 384 29.96 10.82 -2.98
C ASP A 384 30.37 10.67 -1.50
N GLU A 385 29.56 9.95 -0.72
CA GLU A 385 29.78 9.61 0.68
C GLU A 385 29.89 8.07 0.85
N LEU A 386 30.20 7.34 -0.22
CA LEU A 386 30.44 5.91 -0.18
C LEU A 386 31.70 5.61 0.63
N GLN A 387 31.65 4.50 1.39
CA GLN A 387 32.81 4.02 2.11
C GLN A 387 33.84 3.45 1.11
N PRO A 388 35.08 3.98 1.06
CA PRO A 388 36.10 3.52 0.11
C PRO A 388 36.62 2.12 0.45
N GLY A 389 36.32 1.61 1.65
CA GLY A 389 36.79 0.33 2.15
C GLY A 389 38.20 0.38 2.73
N ILE A 390 38.62 -0.75 3.29
CA ILE A 390 39.97 -0.94 3.84
C ILE A 390 40.84 -1.58 2.74
N PRO A 391 41.98 -0.97 2.38
CA PRO A 391 42.90 -1.55 1.39
C PRO A 391 43.29 -2.98 1.75
N LEU A 392 43.28 -3.85 0.74
CA LEU A 392 43.54 -5.27 0.87
C LEU A 392 44.49 -5.73 -0.22
N ASP A 393 45.67 -6.22 0.16
CA ASP A 393 46.60 -6.83 -0.78
C ASP A 393 46.25 -8.31 -0.98
N THR A 394 45.75 -8.63 -2.18
CA THR A 394 45.41 -9.99 -2.59
C THR A 394 45.79 -10.21 -4.05
N LYS A 395 46.24 -11.43 -4.37
CA LYS A 395 46.56 -11.86 -5.74
C LYS A 395 45.62 -12.96 -6.16
N PHE A 396 45.21 -12.94 -7.42
CA PHE A 396 44.37 -14.00 -7.98
C PHE A 396 45.24 -15.08 -8.63
N LEU A 397 45.14 -16.32 -8.14
CA LEU A 397 45.93 -17.47 -8.60
C LEU A 397 45.23 -18.34 -9.65
N GLY A 398 44.04 -17.93 -10.13
CA GLY A 398 43.29 -18.68 -11.14
C GLY A 398 43.42 -18.10 -12.55
N GLU A 399 42.85 -18.79 -13.53
CA GLU A 399 42.58 -18.25 -14.86
C GLU A 399 41.08 -18.23 -15.14
N LEU A 400 40.58 -17.09 -15.64
CA LEU A 400 39.21 -16.95 -16.10
C LEU A 400 39.06 -17.53 -17.52
N ARG A 401 37.96 -18.24 -17.79
CA ARG A 401 37.57 -18.64 -19.14
C ARG A 401 37.21 -17.42 -19.99
N GLY A 402 37.19 -17.56 -21.32
CA GLY A 402 36.89 -16.46 -22.25
C GLY A 402 35.61 -15.68 -21.88
N GLU A 403 34.49 -16.38 -21.72
CA GLU A 403 33.21 -15.75 -21.34
C GLU A 403 33.26 -15.09 -19.94
N GLN A 404 33.99 -15.68 -19.00
CA GLN A 404 34.16 -15.14 -17.65
C GLN A 404 34.99 -13.85 -17.67
N LYS A 405 36.02 -13.76 -18.54
CA LYS A 405 36.83 -12.54 -18.72
C LYS A 405 35.94 -11.38 -19.18
N THR A 406 35.07 -11.61 -20.17
CA THR A 406 34.12 -10.60 -20.66
C THR A 406 33.16 -10.15 -19.56
N ALA A 407 32.53 -11.11 -18.85
CA ALA A 407 31.61 -10.79 -17.77
C ALA A 407 32.28 -10.00 -16.63
N ALA A 408 33.48 -10.44 -16.20
CA ALA A 408 34.23 -9.80 -15.13
C ALA A 408 34.71 -8.39 -15.52
N ALA A 409 35.17 -8.20 -16.76
CA ALA A 409 35.57 -6.89 -17.26
C ALA A 409 34.39 -5.91 -17.30
N THR A 410 33.19 -6.36 -17.70
CA THR A 410 31.98 -5.52 -17.68
C THR A 410 31.60 -5.13 -16.24
N MET A 411 31.60 -6.08 -15.31
CA MET A 411 31.32 -5.82 -13.88
C MET A 411 32.34 -4.90 -13.21
N LEU A 412 33.57 -4.80 -13.73
CA LEU A 412 34.60 -3.93 -13.17
C LEU A 412 34.41 -2.46 -13.57
N LYS A 413 33.71 -2.17 -14.67
CA LYS A 413 33.47 -0.80 -15.17
C LYS A 413 32.55 0.02 -14.28
N THR A 414 31.64 -0.63 -13.55
CA THR A 414 30.64 0.02 -12.70
C THR A 414 30.82 -0.42 -11.25
N ASN A 415 30.43 0.42 -10.29
CA ASN A 415 30.52 0.06 -8.86
C ASN A 415 29.38 -0.85 -8.40
N PHE A 416 28.28 -0.90 -9.16
CA PHE A 416 27.11 -1.73 -8.90
C PHE A 416 26.73 -2.49 -10.18
N GLY A 417 26.23 -3.71 -10.02
CA GLY A 417 25.80 -4.53 -11.15
C GLY A 417 25.23 -5.88 -10.73
N VAL A 418 24.48 -6.50 -11.63
CA VAL A 418 23.90 -7.84 -11.44
C VAL A 418 24.50 -8.79 -12.46
N LEU A 419 25.25 -9.78 -11.99
CA LEU A 419 25.75 -10.86 -12.83
C LEU A 419 24.71 -11.97 -12.94
N SER A 420 23.93 -11.97 -14.03
CA SER A 420 23.02 -13.08 -14.35
C SER A 420 23.77 -14.18 -15.09
N ALA A 421 24.01 -15.31 -14.42
CA ALA A 421 24.70 -16.45 -15.01
C ALA A 421 24.18 -17.77 -14.43
N THR A 422 24.16 -18.83 -15.25
CA THR A 422 23.73 -20.17 -14.86
C THR A 422 24.64 -20.77 -13.78
N THR A 423 24.16 -21.82 -13.12
CA THR A 423 25.01 -22.67 -12.26
C THR A 423 26.16 -23.26 -13.08
N ALA A 424 27.31 -23.49 -12.44
CA ALA A 424 28.57 -23.91 -13.10
C ALA A 424 29.27 -22.88 -14.01
N PHE A 425 28.69 -21.69 -14.28
CA PHE A 425 29.41 -20.61 -14.98
C PHE A 425 30.65 -20.11 -14.22
N GLY A 426 30.78 -20.40 -12.93
CA GLY A 426 31.94 -19.99 -12.12
C GLY A 426 31.79 -18.63 -11.45
N LYS A 427 30.56 -18.25 -11.03
CA LYS A 427 30.27 -16.99 -10.32
C LYS A 427 31.21 -16.73 -9.13
N THR A 428 31.56 -17.77 -8.37
CA THR A 428 32.50 -17.67 -7.25
C THR A 428 33.92 -17.28 -7.69
N VAL A 429 34.38 -17.81 -8.83
CA VAL A 429 35.70 -17.50 -9.40
C VAL A 429 35.75 -16.04 -9.86
N ILE A 430 34.68 -15.58 -10.52
CA ILE A 430 34.52 -14.17 -10.91
C ILE A 430 34.51 -13.27 -9.66
N GLY A 431 33.78 -13.66 -8.61
CA GLY A 431 33.75 -12.93 -7.34
C GLY A 431 35.13 -12.79 -6.71
N ALA A 432 35.90 -13.88 -6.63
CA ALA A 432 37.29 -13.84 -6.15
C ALA A 432 38.17 -12.94 -7.02
N TRP A 433 38.04 -13.05 -8.35
CA TRP A 433 38.78 -12.18 -9.28
C TRP A 433 38.43 -10.70 -9.06
N LEU A 434 37.14 -10.36 -8.92
CA LEU A 434 36.69 -8.99 -8.65
C LEU A 434 37.28 -8.45 -7.34
N ILE A 435 37.30 -9.25 -6.28
CA ILE A 435 37.94 -8.87 -5.00
C ILE A 435 39.42 -8.54 -5.22
N SER A 436 40.15 -9.38 -5.95
CA SER A 436 41.58 -9.14 -6.24
C SER A 436 41.85 -7.88 -7.08
N LYS A 437 40.88 -7.47 -7.91
CA LYS A 437 40.99 -6.27 -8.74
C LYS A 437 40.58 -5.02 -8.00
N ARG A 438 39.56 -5.11 -7.13
CA ARG A 438 39.09 -3.98 -6.31
C ARG A 438 40.01 -3.69 -5.13
N LYS A 439 40.73 -4.70 -4.61
CA LYS A 439 41.76 -4.56 -3.56
C LYS A 439 41.28 -3.83 -2.29
N VAL A 440 40.03 -4.07 -1.92
CA VAL A 440 39.41 -3.55 -0.69
C VAL A 440 38.68 -4.66 0.04
N ASN A 441 38.33 -4.44 1.29
CA ASN A 441 37.57 -5.39 2.08
C ASN A 441 36.21 -5.76 1.42
N ALA A 442 35.79 -7.01 1.58
CA ALA A 442 34.65 -7.58 0.91
C ALA A 442 33.79 -8.42 1.85
N LEU A 443 32.48 -8.22 1.78
CA LEU A 443 31.47 -9.05 2.45
C LEU A 443 30.71 -9.87 1.42
N ILE A 444 30.76 -11.20 1.55
CA ILE A 444 30.02 -12.13 0.71
C ILE A 444 28.81 -12.65 1.49
N LEU A 445 27.62 -12.46 0.94
CA LEU A 445 26.36 -12.92 1.53
C LEU A 445 25.86 -14.19 0.85
N VAL A 446 25.53 -15.21 1.64
CA VAL A 446 25.00 -16.49 1.14
C VAL A 446 23.77 -16.95 1.92
N HIS A 447 22.95 -17.81 1.30
CA HIS A 447 21.70 -18.28 1.92
C HIS A 447 21.90 -19.42 2.94
N ARG A 448 22.93 -20.26 2.76
CA ARG A 448 23.10 -21.51 3.53
C ARG A 448 24.57 -21.70 3.94
N LYS A 449 24.77 -22.41 5.06
CA LYS A 449 26.10 -22.70 5.62
C LYS A 449 27.01 -23.48 4.66
N GLN A 450 26.47 -24.44 3.91
CA GLN A 450 27.25 -25.20 2.92
C GLN A 450 27.86 -24.28 1.84
N LEU A 451 27.10 -23.28 1.37
CA LEU A 451 27.62 -22.29 0.43
C LEU A 451 28.69 -21.41 1.08
N GLN A 452 28.54 -21.05 2.35
CA GLN A 452 29.56 -20.30 3.09
C GLN A 452 30.89 -21.08 3.11
N GLU A 453 30.86 -22.37 3.44
CA GLU A 453 32.05 -23.23 3.45
C GLU A 453 32.69 -23.35 2.06
N GLN A 454 31.86 -23.51 1.02
CA GLN A 454 32.32 -23.53 -0.37
C GLN A 454 32.99 -22.22 -0.78
N TRP A 455 32.41 -21.07 -0.42
CA TRP A 455 33.01 -19.76 -0.69
C TRP A 455 34.34 -19.59 0.02
N ILE A 456 34.43 -19.96 1.30
CA ILE A 456 35.67 -19.87 2.07
C ILE A 456 36.78 -20.74 1.46
N GLU A 457 36.45 -21.96 1.04
CA GLU A 457 37.41 -22.84 0.37
C GLU A 457 37.90 -22.24 -0.95
N ARG A 458 36.98 -21.76 -1.79
CA ARG A 458 37.34 -21.18 -3.09
C ARG A 458 38.14 -19.88 -2.94
N LEU A 459 37.76 -19.00 -2.02
CA LEU A 459 38.51 -17.78 -1.74
C LEU A 459 39.92 -18.11 -1.22
N SER A 460 40.06 -19.12 -0.37
CA SER A 460 41.37 -19.58 0.12
C SER A 460 42.26 -20.07 -1.02
N THR A 461 41.71 -20.87 -1.95
CA THR A 461 42.45 -21.35 -3.13
C THR A 461 42.80 -20.23 -4.11
N PHE A 462 41.86 -19.35 -4.43
CA PHE A 462 42.05 -18.37 -5.51
C PHE A 462 42.75 -17.07 -5.08
N LEU A 463 42.75 -16.74 -3.79
CA LEU A 463 43.33 -15.48 -3.28
C LEU A 463 44.62 -15.66 -2.45
N GLU A 464 45.15 -16.89 -2.37
CA GLU A 464 46.34 -17.22 -1.55
C GLU A 464 46.17 -16.86 -0.06
N LEU A 465 44.95 -16.97 0.45
CA LEU A 465 44.65 -16.65 1.84
C LEU A 465 44.44 -17.91 2.66
N PRO A 466 44.99 -18.00 3.89
CA PRO A 466 44.70 -19.13 4.75
C PRO A 466 43.25 -19.05 5.24
N LYS A 467 42.59 -20.21 5.42
CA LYS A 467 41.15 -20.29 5.76
C LYS A 467 40.76 -19.58 7.07
N ASN A 468 41.72 -19.26 7.94
CA ASN A 468 41.55 -18.51 9.19
C ASN A 468 41.61 -16.98 8.99
N ALA A 469 42.19 -16.49 7.89
CA ALA A 469 42.17 -15.07 7.53
C ALA A 469 40.83 -14.63 6.92
N ILE A 470 40.01 -15.59 6.48
CA ILE A 470 38.65 -15.35 5.97
C ILE A 470 37.66 -15.44 7.12
N GLY A 471 37.00 -14.34 7.45
CA GLY A 471 36.07 -14.28 8.56
C GLY A 471 34.72 -14.93 8.23
N ARG A 472 34.05 -15.36 9.30
CA ARG A 472 32.84 -16.20 9.22
C ARG A 472 31.75 -15.68 10.14
N ILE A 473 30.58 -15.47 9.57
CA ILE A 473 29.38 -15.05 10.29
C ILE A 473 28.23 -16.00 9.95
N GLY A 474 27.92 -16.94 10.85
CA GLY A 474 26.79 -17.84 10.67
C GLY A 474 26.97 -19.22 11.32
N GLY A 475 25.85 -19.94 11.48
CA GLY A 475 25.85 -21.29 12.06
C GLY A 475 26.38 -21.35 13.50
N GLY A 476 26.11 -20.32 14.31
CA GLY A 476 26.56 -20.21 15.70
C GLY A 476 27.99 -19.70 15.89
N ARG A 477 28.75 -19.45 14.82
CA ARG A 477 30.10 -18.87 14.88
C ARG A 477 30.10 -17.43 14.38
N LYS A 478 30.74 -16.54 15.13
CA LYS A 478 30.89 -15.12 14.81
C LYS A 478 32.33 -14.69 15.00
N LYS A 479 33.13 -14.86 13.94
CA LYS A 479 34.53 -14.45 13.88
C LYS A 479 34.77 -13.64 12.60
N PRO A 480 34.21 -12.41 12.49
CA PRO A 480 34.51 -11.54 11.36
C PRO A 480 35.96 -11.05 11.43
N THR A 481 36.60 -10.87 10.29
CA THR A 481 37.95 -10.28 10.20
C THR A 481 37.90 -8.82 9.75
N GLY A 482 36.81 -8.35 9.14
CA GLY A 482 36.69 -7.01 8.59
C GLY A 482 37.40 -6.83 7.24
N LEU A 483 38.09 -7.88 6.76
CA LEU A 483 38.83 -7.90 5.49
C LEU A 483 38.06 -8.66 4.42
N ILE A 484 38.03 -10.01 4.47
CA ILE A 484 37.15 -10.80 3.62
C ILE A 484 36.30 -11.66 4.53
N ASP A 485 35.01 -11.37 4.54
CA ASP A 485 34.03 -12.01 5.39
C ASP A 485 32.98 -12.74 4.54
N VAL A 486 32.63 -13.97 4.94
CA VAL A 486 31.51 -14.71 4.34
C VAL A 486 30.43 -14.89 5.39
N ALA A 487 29.22 -14.41 5.10
CA ALA A 487 28.11 -14.36 6.05
C ALA A 487 26.84 -15.04 5.52
N VAL A 488 26.15 -15.77 6.41
CA VAL A 488 24.83 -16.33 6.12
C VAL A 488 23.76 -15.26 6.39
N ILE A 489 22.94 -14.95 5.39
CA ILE A 489 21.92 -13.88 5.44
C ILE A 489 21.03 -14.01 6.67
N GLN A 490 20.50 -15.21 6.96
CA GLN A 490 19.65 -15.45 8.12
C GLN A 490 20.33 -15.13 9.47
N SER A 491 21.65 -15.37 9.55
CA SER A 491 22.41 -15.07 10.77
C SER A 491 22.61 -13.56 10.93
N LEU A 492 22.81 -12.82 9.84
CA LEU A 492 22.89 -11.36 9.88
C LEU A 492 21.56 -10.69 10.26
N VAL A 493 20.42 -11.22 9.80
CA VAL A 493 19.11 -10.65 10.14
C VAL A 493 18.75 -10.87 11.62
N ARG A 494 19.06 -12.05 12.17
CA ARG A 494 18.74 -12.39 13.58
C ARG A 494 19.63 -11.67 14.59
N THR A 495 20.88 -11.45 14.22
CA THR A 495 21.83 -10.77 15.08
C THR A 495 21.71 -9.29 14.71
N ARG A 496 21.02 -8.44 15.48
CA ARG A 496 21.02 -6.96 15.30
C ARG A 496 22.45 -6.41 15.50
N VAL A 497 23.39 -6.75 14.61
CA VAL A 497 24.79 -6.36 14.71
C VAL A 497 24.96 -5.10 13.91
N LEU A 498 24.82 -3.98 14.61
CA LEU A 498 25.63 -2.75 14.67
C LEU A 498 26.65 -2.36 13.56
N TRP A 499 26.84 -3.08 12.46
CA TRP A 499 27.73 -2.67 11.36
C TRP A 499 27.02 -1.81 10.29
N MET A 500 25.69 -1.65 10.39
CA MET A 500 24.87 -0.88 9.44
C MET A 500 24.11 0.29 10.10
N ARG A 501 24.54 0.76 11.27
CA ARG A 501 24.07 2.02 11.83
C ARG A 501 25.22 3.03 11.79
N PRO A 502 25.08 4.20 11.14
CA PRO A 502 25.66 5.39 11.72
C PRO A 502 25.04 5.56 13.11
N SER A 503 25.89 5.74 14.11
CA SER A 503 25.51 5.96 15.52
C SER A 503 24.51 7.12 15.70
N PRO A 504 23.79 7.15 16.83
CA PRO A 504 22.43 7.65 16.92
C PRO A 504 22.32 9.07 17.44
N ASN A 505 21.37 9.83 16.89
CA ASN A 505 20.62 10.83 17.64
C ASN A 505 19.15 10.70 17.25
N MET A 506 18.41 9.89 17.99
CA MET A 506 16.97 10.05 18.22
C MET A 506 16.66 9.35 19.53
N ALA A 507 16.59 10.16 20.58
CA ALA A 507 15.95 9.82 21.83
C ALA A 507 14.43 10.01 21.66
N ILE A 508 13.69 8.99 22.11
CA ILE A 508 12.27 8.95 22.50
C ILE A 508 11.24 9.24 21.40
#